data_AF-K1TJG7-F1
#
_entry.id   AF-K1TJG7-F1
#
_cell.length_a   1.000
_cell.length_b   1.000
_cell.length_c   1.000
_cell.angle_alpha   90.00
_cell.angle_beta   90.00
_cell.angle_gamma   90.00
#
_symmetry.space_group_name_H-M   'P 1'
#
loop_
_entity.id
_entity.type
_entity.pdbx_description
1 polymer ?
#
loop_
_entity_poly.entity_id
_entity_poly.type
_entity_poly.pdbx_seq_one_letter_code
_entity_poly.pdbx_strand_id
1 'polypeptide(L)'
;MKRIYVQNGIVFFYGNPAGYLGDGKAVIDCMFQKEELVSFVKEQFLVEPVFREGVYDRLSEGGGVKETAEVSIGEGRRLRIYQLGQDSPIMMRFISLAERKKRGYDRPRREEYVRVYEGEIENYSLEEVWEKYGRRV
;
A
#
# COMPACT_ATOMS: atom_id res chain seq x y z
N MET A 1 -15.05 19.47 20.75
CA MET A 1 -14.22 18.69 19.80
C MET A 1 -13.81 19.61 18.66
N LYS A 2 -12.54 19.58 18.23
CA LYS A 2 -12.11 20.34 17.04
C LYS A 2 -12.71 19.67 15.79
N ARG A 3 -13.27 20.47 14.87
CA ARG A 3 -13.92 19.99 13.63
C ARG A 3 -12.89 19.49 12.62
N ILE A 4 -11.74 20.14 12.55
CA ILE A 4 -10.61 19.75 11.70
C ILE A 4 -9.35 19.82 12.57
N TYR A 5 -8.52 18.78 12.50
CA TYR A 5 -7.25 18.72 13.23
C TYR A 5 -6.28 17.77 12.55
N VAL A 6 -4.99 17.92 12.86
CA VAL A 6 -3.94 17.02 12.35
C VAL A 6 -3.32 16.27 13.52
N GLN A 7 -3.12 14.96 13.35
CA GLN A 7 -2.47 14.11 14.33
C GLN A 7 -1.59 13.09 13.59
N ASN A 8 -0.31 13.03 13.94
CA ASN A 8 0.69 12.14 13.33
C ASN A 8 0.71 12.24 11.79
N GLY A 9 0.60 13.47 11.25
CA GLY A 9 0.55 13.70 9.81
C GLY A 9 -0.77 13.33 9.13
N ILE A 10 -1.76 12.77 9.83
CA ILE A 10 -3.11 12.54 9.30
C ILE A 10 -3.98 13.77 9.54
N VAL A 11 -4.69 14.20 8.51
CA VAL A 11 -5.71 15.23 8.58
C VAL A 11 -7.05 14.58 8.91
N PHE A 12 -7.64 14.93 10.05
CA PHE A 12 -8.95 14.47 10.49
C PHE A 12 -10.03 15.52 10.21
N PHE A 13 -11.15 15.07 9.66
CA PHE A 13 -12.33 15.87 9.37
C PHE A 13 -13.55 15.27 10.10
N TYR A 14 -14.06 16.00 11.08
CA TYR A 14 -15.11 15.55 12.01
C TYR A 14 -14.83 14.18 12.63
N GLY A 15 -13.55 13.90 12.92
CA GLY A 15 -13.11 12.63 13.53
C GLY A 15 -12.78 11.51 12.52
N ASN A 16 -13.01 11.72 11.22
CA ASN A 16 -12.66 10.74 10.18
C ASN A 16 -11.30 11.09 9.54
N PRO A 17 -10.45 10.11 9.22
CA PRO A 17 -9.17 10.35 8.55
C PRO A 17 -9.40 10.77 7.10
N ALA A 18 -9.36 12.07 6.83
CA ALA A 18 -9.68 12.65 5.54
C ALA A 18 -8.50 12.69 4.57
N GLY A 19 -7.27 12.63 5.10
CA GLY A 19 -6.06 12.73 4.30
C GLY A 19 -4.80 12.71 5.13
N TYR A 20 -3.67 13.00 4.50
CA TYR A 20 -2.37 13.07 5.15
C TYR A 20 -1.51 14.20 4.58
N LEU A 21 -0.53 14.63 5.37
CA LEU A 21 0.52 15.56 4.99
C LEU A 21 1.81 14.76 4.73
N GLY A 22 2.44 14.97 3.57
CA GLY A 22 3.70 14.32 3.19
C GLY A 22 4.39 15.07 2.06
N ASP A 23 5.72 15.11 2.07
CA ASP A 23 6.56 15.74 1.02
C ASP A 23 6.16 17.18 0.65
N GLY A 24 5.76 17.98 1.66
CA GLY A 24 5.32 19.36 1.45
C GLY A 24 4.00 19.47 0.68
N LYS A 25 3.19 18.40 0.67
CA LYS A 25 1.85 18.37 0.06
C LYS A 25 0.83 17.82 1.05
N ALA A 26 -0.41 18.23 0.84
CA ALA A 26 -1.56 17.66 1.53
C ALA A 26 -2.33 16.80 0.52
N VAL A 27 -2.49 15.51 0.82
CA VAL A 27 -3.28 14.59 0.00
C VAL A 27 -4.58 14.28 0.75
N ILE A 28 -5.71 14.65 0.16
CA ILE A 28 -7.04 14.51 0.75
C ILE A 28 -7.88 13.56 -0.12
N ASP A 29 -8.75 12.76 0.50
CA ASP A 29 -9.70 11.94 -0.26
C ASP A 29 -10.68 12.83 -1.03
N CYS A 30 -11.03 12.45 -2.26
CA CYS A 30 -12.09 13.11 -3.04
C CYS A 30 -13.41 13.24 -2.26
N MET A 31 -13.74 12.28 -1.39
CA MET A 31 -14.94 12.30 -0.54
C MET A 31 -14.98 13.49 0.42
N PHE A 32 -13.81 14.04 0.79
CA PHE A 32 -13.67 15.16 1.72
C PHE A 32 -13.33 16.49 1.05
N GLN A 33 -13.62 16.65 -0.25
CA GLN A 33 -13.46 17.93 -0.96
C GLN A 33 -14.50 18.98 -0.49
N LYS A 34 -14.33 19.49 0.73
CA LYS A 34 -15.16 20.52 1.37
C LYS A 34 -14.35 21.80 1.51
N GLU A 35 -15.00 22.93 1.26
CA GLU A 35 -14.36 24.26 1.27
C GLU A 35 -13.69 24.58 2.61
N GLU A 36 -14.30 24.16 3.73
CA GLU A 36 -13.70 24.33 5.06
C GLU A 36 -12.40 23.53 5.23
N LEU A 37 -12.31 22.31 4.68
CA LEU A 37 -11.11 21.49 4.75
C LEU A 37 -10.02 22.03 3.81
N VAL A 38 -10.42 22.48 2.62
CA VAL A 38 -9.51 23.11 1.67
C VAL A 38 -8.91 24.39 2.24
N SER A 39 -9.74 25.27 2.80
CA SER A 39 -9.29 26.53 3.40
C SER A 39 -8.39 26.26 4.60
N PHE A 40 -8.76 25.31 5.47
CA PHE A 40 -7.91 24.90 6.58
C PHE A 40 -6.52 24.46 6.13
N VAL A 41 -6.44 23.61 5.10
CA VAL A 41 -5.16 23.11 4.59
C VAL A 41 -4.30 24.24 4.02
N LYS A 42 -4.92 25.12 3.21
CA LYS A 42 -4.23 26.26 2.61
C LYS A 42 -3.73 27.27 3.64
N GLU A 43 -4.55 27.60 4.63
CA GLU A 43 -4.22 28.62 5.62
C GLU A 43 -3.21 28.12 6.66
N GLN A 44 -3.35 26.87 7.11
CA GLN A 44 -2.50 26.32 8.17
C GLN A 44 -1.18 25.79 7.65
N PHE A 45 -1.17 25.17 6.46
CA PHE A 45 0.01 24.49 5.92
C PHE A 45 0.59 25.18 4.68
N LEU A 46 -0.05 26.23 4.15
CA LEU A 46 0.41 26.98 2.97
C LEU A 46 0.65 26.09 1.74
N VAL A 47 -0.13 25.01 1.62
CA VAL A 47 -0.06 24.04 0.51
C VAL A 47 -1.41 23.89 -0.15
N GLU A 48 -1.37 23.62 -1.45
CA GLU A 48 -2.56 23.31 -2.22
C GLU A 48 -2.91 21.81 -2.03
N PRO A 49 -4.13 21.47 -1.58
CA PRO A 49 -4.52 20.08 -1.40
C PRO A 49 -4.64 19.36 -2.75
N VAL A 50 -4.08 18.16 -2.82
CA VAL A 50 -4.22 17.22 -3.94
C VAL A 50 -5.28 16.20 -3.58
N PHE A 51 -6.29 16.06 -4.45
CA PHE A 51 -7.36 15.09 -4.24
C PHE A 51 -7.03 13.76 -4.91
N ARG A 52 -7.27 12.65 -4.18
CA ARG A 52 -7.10 11.28 -4.68
C ARG A 52 -8.22 10.38 -4.16
N GLU A 53 -8.62 9.40 -4.95
CA GLU A 53 -9.61 8.41 -4.51
C GLU A 53 -8.97 7.35 -3.58
N GLY A 54 -9.79 6.77 -2.70
CA GLY A 54 -9.43 5.64 -1.82
C GLY A 54 -8.36 5.98 -0.78
N VAL A 55 -8.16 7.26 -0.46
CA VAL A 55 -7.30 7.71 0.66
C VAL A 55 -7.96 7.35 1.99
N TYR A 56 -9.26 7.55 2.11
CA TYR A 56 -10.02 7.22 3.32
C TYR A 56 -9.95 5.73 3.65
N ASP A 57 -10.19 4.85 2.66
CA ASP A 57 -10.16 3.41 2.86
C ASP A 57 -8.78 2.95 3.33
N ARG A 58 -7.71 3.45 2.67
CA ARG A 58 -6.33 3.16 3.06
C ARG A 58 -5.99 3.61 4.48
N LEU A 59 -6.48 4.78 4.90
CA LEU A 59 -6.26 5.29 6.25
C LEU A 59 -7.12 4.56 7.30
N SER A 60 -8.26 3.99 6.89
CA SER A 60 -9.22 3.32 7.78
C SER A 60 -8.90 1.83 7.97
N GLU A 61 -8.41 1.15 6.93
CA GLU A 61 -8.06 -0.29 6.96
C GLU A 61 -6.73 -0.56 7.69
N GLY A 62 -5.79 0.39 7.66
CA GLY A 62 -4.48 0.29 8.30
C GLY A 62 -4.40 1.15 9.56
N GLY A 63 -4.87 0.61 10.69
CA GLY A 63 -4.96 1.31 11.97
C GLY A 63 -3.71 2.11 12.35
N GLY A 64 -3.85 3.44 12.35
CA GLY A 64 -2.88 4.39 12.89
C GLY A 64 -1.57 4.45 12.11
N VAL A 65 -1.10 5.66 11.85
CA VAL A 65 0.32 5.89 11.53
C VAL A 65 1.14 5.29 12.67
N LYS A 66 1.66 4.07 12.48
CA LYS A 66 2.79 3.58 13.27
C LYS A 66 3.89 4.61 13.10
N GLU A 67 4.49 5.00 14.23
CA GLU A 67 5.49 6.05 14.48
C GLU A 67 6.81 5.92 13.67
N THR A 68 6.78 5.36 12.47
CA THR A 68 7.92 5.24 11.55
C THR A 68 7.57 5.66 10.13
N ALA A 69 6.48 6.41 9.93
CA ALA A 69 6.05 6.89 8.61
C ALA A 69 6.68 8.24 8.20
N GLU A 70 7.90 8.53 8.67
CA GLU A 70 8.80 9.42 7.91
C GLU A 70 9.35 8.73 6.64
N VAL A 71 8.99 7.46 6.40
CA VAL A 71 9.34 6.74 5.18
C VAL A 71 8.06 6.18 4.55
N SER A 72 7.82 6.47 3.28
CA SER A 72 6.90 5.73 2.38
C SER A 72 5.40 6.08 2.37
N ILE A 73 4.98 7.35 2.45
CA ILE A 73 3.68 7.74 1.86
C ILE A 73 3.85 8.48 0.51
N GLY A 74 5.06 8.98 0.21
CA GLY A 74 5.45 9.46 -1.13
C GLY A 74 6.63 8.75 -1.78
N GLU A 75 7.40 7.94 -1.05
CA GLU A 75 8.39 7.05 -1.64
C GLU A 75 7.69 5.74 -2.06
N GLY A 76 7.75 5.41 -3.35
CA GLY A 76 7.09 4.27 -3.93
C GLY A 76 7.29 3.00 -3.08
N ARG A 77 6.20 2.28 -2.81
CA ARG A 77 6.30 1.05 -2.03
C ARG A 77 7.16 0.06 -2.81
N ARG A 78 8.26 -0.39 -2.21
CA ARG A 78 9.21 -1.30 -2.86
C ARG A 78 8.64 -2.72 -2.87
N LEU A 79 8.07 -3.13 -3.99
CA LEU A 79 7.55 -4.48 -4.25
C LEU A 79 8.70 -5.44 -4.54
N ARG A 80 8.68 -6.60 -3.91
CA ARG A 80 9.57 -7.73 -4.23
C ARG A 80 8.74 -8.98 -4.50
N ILE A 81 8.94 -9.58 -5.66
CA ILE A 81 8.25 -10.82 -6.04
C ILE A 81 9.26 -11.97 -5.98
N TYR A 82 8.85 -13.04 -5.31
CA TYR A 82 9.61 -14.28 -5.19
C TYR A 82 8.81 -15.39 -5.86
N GLN A 83 9.44 -16.11 -6.80
CA GLN A 83 8.85 -17.27 -7.47
C GLN A 83 9.73 -18.49 -7.22
N LEU A 84 9.15 -19.69 -7.35
CA LEU A 84 9.92 -20.92 -7.30
C LEU A 84 11.06 -20.86 -8.32
N GLY A 85 12.27 -21.23 -7.89
CA GLY A 85 13.45 -21.31 -8.75
C GLY A 85 13.18 -22.14 -10.01
N GLN A 86 13.97 -21.89 -11.06
CA GLN A 86 13.87 -22.68 -12.30
C GLN A 86 14.29 -24.14 -12.07
N ASP A 87 15.18 -24.39 -11.11
CA ASP A 87 15.64 -25.72 -10.73
C ASP A 87 14.61 -26.51 -9.89
N SER A 88 13.56 -25.84 -9.40
CA SER A 88 12.49 -26.48 -8.65
C SER A 88 11.66 -27.37 -9.58
N PRO A 89 11.27 -28.59 -9.16
CA PRO A 89 10.45 -29.49 -9.99
C PRO A 89 9.20 -28.78 -10.52
N ILE A 90 8.97 -28.85 -11.82
CA ILE A 90 7.87 -28.15 -12.51
C ILE A 90 6.51 -28.46 -11.86
N MET A 91 6.31 -29.68 -11.37
CA MET A 91 5.09 -30.10 -10.69
C MET A 91 4.78 -29.28 -9.43
N MET A 92 5.78 -28.75 -8.73
CA MET A 92 5.55 -27.90 -7.55
C MET A 92 4.79 -26.60 -7.89
N ARG A 93 4.84 -26.15 -9.15
CA ARG A 93 4.18 -24.91 -9.60
C ARG A 93 2.66 -25.09 -9.76
N PHE A 94 2.18 -26.32 -9.93
CA PHE A 94 0.81 -26.63 -10.33
C PHE A 94 0.02 -27.43 -9.29
N ILE A 95 0.59 -27.66 -8.11
CA ILE A 95 -0.03 -28.49 -7.06
C ILE A 95 -0.42 -27.65 -5.86
N SER A 96 -1.51 -28.02 -5.20
CA SER A 96 -1.91 -27.42 -3.94
C SER A 96 -0.92 -27.75 -2.81
N LEU A 97 -0.94 -26.97 -1.72
CA LEU A 97 -0.11 -27.26 -0.54
C LEU A 97 -0.36 -28.65 0.05
N ALA A 98 -1.61 -29.13 -0.01
CA ALA A 98 -1.97 -30.47 0.45
C ALA A 98 -1.34 -31.55 -0.43
N GLU A 99 -1.40 -31.38 -1.75
CA GLU A 99 -0.80 -32.31 -2.72
C GLU A 99 0.73 -32.28 -2.65
N ARG A 100 1.31 -31.11 -2.42
CA ARG A 100 2.74 -30.93 -2.17
C ARG A 100 3.24 -31.78 -0.99
N LYS A 101 2.49 -31.79 0.12
CA LYS A 101 2.79 -32.64 1.28
C LYS A 101 2.69 -34.13 0.96
N LYS A 102 1.66 -34.55 0.21
CA LYS A 102 1.49 -35.96 -0.20
C LYS A 102 2.63 -36.48 -1.06
N ARG A 103 3.22 -35.62 -1.89
CA ARG A 103 4.34 -35.96 -2.78
C ARG A 103 5.72 -35.88 -2.13
N GLY A 104 5.81 -35.58 -0.84
CA GLY A 104 7.06 -35.54 -0.10
C GLY A 104 7.86 -34.24 -0.27
N TYR A 105 7.28 -33.21 -0.88
CA TYR A 105 7.94 -31.91 -1.11
C TYR A 105 7.91 -30.95 0.10
N ASP A 106 7.42 -31.45 1.24
CA ASP A 106 7.30 -30.71 2.51
C ASP A 106 6.60 -29.33 2.35
N ARG A 107 6.62 -28.51 3.39
CA ARG A 107 6.14 -27.12 3.35
C ARG A 107 7.07 -26.26 2.48
N PRO A 108 6.54 -25.21 1.83
CA PRO A 108 7.35 -24.23 1.11
C PRO A 108 8.46 -23.67 1.97
N ARG A 109 9.68 -23.68 1.45
CA ARG A 109 10.86 -23.15 2.15
C ARG A 109 11.40 -21.94 1.42
N ARG A 110 11.92 -20.96 2.15
CA ARG A 110 12.39 -19.68 1.58
C ARG A 110 13.45 -19.89 0.51
N GLU A 111 14.30 -20.89 0.67
CA GLU A 111 15.45 -21.20 -0.18
C GLU A 111 15.02 -21.66 -1.58
N GLU A 112 13.79 -22.17 -1.72
CA GLU A 112 13.23 -22.61 -3.00
C GLU A 112 12.75 -21.44 -3.88
N TYR A 113 12.63 -20.25 -3.29
CA TYR A 113 12.10 -19.08 -3.96
C TYR A 113 13.19 -18.08 -4.29
N VAL A 114 13.27 -17.72 -5.56
CA VAL A 114 14.20 -16.73 -6.08
C VAL A 114 13.46 -15.43 -6.29
N ARG A 115 14.12 -14.32 -5.96
CA ARG A 115 13.60 -12.97 -6.24
C ARG A 115 13.62 -12.74 -7.75
N VAL A 116 12.45 -12.64 -8.36
CA VAL A 116 12.29 -12.42 -9.81
C VAL A 116 11.99 -10.96 -10.16
N TYR A 117 11.57 -10.17 -9.18
CA TYR A 117 11.29 -8.75 -9.36
C TYR A 117 11.61 -7.96 -8.09
N GLU A 118 12.15 -6.77 -8.29
CA GLU A 118 12.24 -5.71 -7.29
C GLU A 118 11.99 -4.37 -7.99
N GLY A 119 11.07 -3.57 -7.48
CA GLY A 119 10.78 -2.25 -8.02
C GLY A 119 9.82 -1.46 -7.15
N GLU A 120 9.69 -0.18 -7.44
CA GLU A 120 8.77 0.72 -6.75
C GLU A 120 7.41 0.70 -7.43
N ILE A 121 6.35 0.67 -6.62
CA ILE A 121 4.98 0.80 -7.10
C ILE A 121 4.30 1.93 -6.33
N GLU A 122 3.66 2.84 -7.07
CA GLU A 122 2.94 3.96 -6.49
C GLU A 122 1.59 3.51 -5.91
N ASN A 123 0.90 2.60 -6.61
CA ASN A 123 -0.35 2.00 -6.18
C ASN A 123 -0.17 0.48 -5.99
N TYR A 124 -0.43 -0.03 -4.79
CA TYR A 124 -0.36 -1.46 -4.51
C TYR A 124 -1.71 -2.11 -4.85
N SER A 125 -1.78 -2.75 -6.02
CA SER A 125 -2.90 -3.60 -6.46
C SER A 125 -2.41 -5.02 -6.72
N LEU A 126 -3.02 -6.01 -6.05
CA LEU A 126 -2.65 -7.42 -6.21
C LEU A 126 -3.00 -7.91 -7.62
N GLU A 127 -4.11 -7.46 -8.16
CA GLU A 127 -4.59 -7.76 -9.51
C GLU A 127 -3.59 -7.26 -10.57
N GLU A 128 -3.13 -6.01 -10.46
CA GLU A 128 -2.15 -5.46 -11.41
C GLU A 128 -0.80 -6.19 -11.34
N VAL A 129 -0.36 -6.55 -10.12
CA VAL A 129 0.84 -7.36 -9.92
C VAL A 129 0.67 -8.75 -10.56
N TRP A 130 -0.49 -9.38 -10.38
CA TRP A 130 -0.79 -10.67 -10.99
C TRP A 130 -0.86 -10.60 -12.52
N GLU A 131 -1.51 -9.59 -13.09
CA GLU A 131 -1.60 -9.44 -14.55
C GLU A 131 -0.23 -9.23 -15.19
N LYS A 132 0.63 -8.43 -14.56
CA LYS A 132 1.96 -8.10 -15.08
C LYS A 132 2.97 -9.24 -14.93
N TYR A 133 2.97 -9.93 -13.79
CA TYR A 133 4.01 -10.91 -13.44
C TYR A 133 3.52 -12.36 -13.40
N GLY A 134 2.21 -12.60 -13.38
CA GLY A 134 1.60 -13.94 -13.35
C GLY A 134 1.25 -14.50 -14.72
N ARG A 135 1.01 -13.66 -15.75
CA ARG A 135 0.62 -14.11 -17.10
C ARG A 135 1.75 -14.60 -18.00
N ARG A 136 3.02 -14.32 -17.67
CA ARG A 136 4.18 -14.78 -18.44
C ARG A 136 4.72 -16.09 -17.84
N VAL A 137 3.99 -17.18 -18.04
CA VAL A 137 4.49 -18.55 -17.85
C VAL A 137 4.01 -19.41 -19.00
#